data_AF-A0A271J762-F1
#
_entry.id   AF-A0A271J762-F1
#
_cell.length_a   1.000
_cell.length_b   1.000
_cell.length_c   1.000
_cell.angle_alpha   90.00
_cell.angle_beta   90.00
_cell.angle_gamma   90.00
#
_symmetry.space_group_name_H-M   'P 1'
#
loop_
_entity.id
_entity.type
_entity.pdbx_description
1 polymer ?
#
loop_
_entity_poly.entity_id
_entity_poly.type
_entity_poly.pdbx_seq_one_letter_code
_entity_poly.pdbx_strand_id
1 'polypeptide(L)'
;MYDDEDRASDAACRALLDHALEGERAWMDELAPGDVPSPAIAPLVDRGAAEFKERPFRVRWLSFLGDILWDVFSDNNDVVGPSGERYDLGSFRGSGGFIADHLNDRLADEGDGHGPRWSRSPFGYLDFYMGTLGLFGDGELDERGSPFYVRVFERLRERGCDWRYAPPAIGLVRFDQPGEEADDPARYDPNAALAAQAERDEEEERLGEFARQLAEANAKAFERAAREPPLVVRAYREVYGEWPVYVRH
;
A
#
# COMPACT_ATOMS: atom_id res chain seq x y z
N MET A 1 -8.11 -8.07 -23.37
CA MET A 1 -7.41 -9.32 -23.72
C MET A 1 -6.22 -9.30 -22.78
N TYR A 2 -6.30 -10.03 -21.67
CA TYR A 2 -5.18 -10.11 -20.71
C TYR A 2 -4.06 -10.89 -21.40
N ASP A 3 -2.86 -10.33 -21.45
CA ASP A 3 -1.73 -10.95 -22.12
C ASP A 3 -1.31 -12.22 -21.35
N ASP A 4 -0.71 -13.18 -22.04
CA ASP A 4 -0.20 -14.40 -21.38
C ASP A 4 0.97 -14.07 -20.43
N GLU A 5 1.68 -12.96 -20.68
CA GLU A 5 2.70 -12.40 -19.78
C GLU A 5 2.10 -11.86 -18.47
N ASP A 6 0.96 -11.15 -18.54
CA ASP A 6 0.26 -10.64 -17.35
C ASP A 6 -0.19 -11.79 -16.44
N ARG A 7 -0.69 -12.88 -17.03
CA ARG A 7 -1.13 -14.07 -16.27
C ARG A 7 0.02 -14.80 -15.60
N ALA A 8 1.18 -14.89 -16.28
CA ALA A 8 2.37 -15.52 -15.71
C ALA A 8 2.91 -14.68 -14.54
N SER A 9 2.89 -13.36 -14.67
CA SER A 9 3.23 -12.41 -13.59
C SER A 9 2.29 -12.56 -12.40
N ASP A 10 0.97 -12.55 -12.62
CA ASP A 10 -0.04 -12.73 -11.57
C ASP A 10 0.14 -14.05 -10.82
N ALA A 11 0.37 -15.15 -11.54
CA ALA A 11 0.59 -16.46 -10.93
C ALA A 11 1.87 -16.49 -10.08
N ALA A 12 2.95 -15.86 -10.54
CA ALA A 12 4.20 -15.75 -9.79
C ALA A 12 4.01 -14.91 -8.52
N CYS A 13 3.31 -13.78 -8.60
CA CYS A 13 2.96 -12.93 -7.47
C CYS A 13 2.08 -13.66 -6.45
N ARG A 14 1.06 -14.42 -6.89
CA ARG A 14 0.24 -15.25 -6.00
C ARG A 14 1.07 -16.31 -5.30
N ALA A 15 1.92 -17.03 -6.02
CA ALA A 15 2.80 -18.04 -5.44
C ALA A 15 3.80 -17.46 -4.44
N LEU A 16 4.22 -16.20 -4.62
CA LEU A 16 5.07 -15.49 -3.68
C LEU A 16 4.31 -15.08 -2.42
N LEU A 17 3.09 -14.52 -2.56
CA LEU A 17 2.24 -14.22 -1.40
C LEU A 17 1.85 -15.48 -0.64
N ASP A 18 1.63 -16.59 -1.35
CA ASP A 18 1.38 -17.90 -0.72
C ASP A 18 2.53 -18.33 0.17
N HIS A 19 3.74 -18.22 -0.34
CA HIS A 19 4.94 -18.56 0.41
C HIS A 19 5.22 -17.58 1.55
N ALA A 20 5.01 -16.29 1.33
CA ALA A 20 5.13 -15.25 2.37
C ALA A 20 4.17 -15.49 3.53
N LEU A 21 3.01 -16.10 3.28
CA LEU A 21 2.03 -16.48 4.31
C LEU A 21 2.12 -17.95 4.73
N GLU A 22 3.15 -18.70 4.33
CA GLU A 22 3.24 -20.12 4.63
C GLU A 22 3.34 -20.38 6.15
N GLY A 23 2.33 -21.05 6.70
CA GLY A 23 2.21 -21.33 8.13
C GLY A 23 1.42 -20.28 8.92
N GLU A 24 0.70 -19.37 8.26
CA GLU A 24 -0.13 -18.34 8.89
C GLU A 24 -1.09 -18.83 10.00
N ARG A 25 -1.53 -20.08 9.97
CA ARG A 25 -2.43 -20.71 10.95
C ARG A 25 -1.70 -20.95 12.25
N ALA A 26 -0.47 -21.45 12.16
CA ALA A 26 0.40 -21.57 13.33
C ALA A 26 0.68 -20.18 13.92
N TRP A 27 0.87 -19.17 13.07
CA TRP A 27 1.06 -17.79 13.50
C TRP A 27 -0.18 -17.22 14.21
N MET A 28 -1.35 -17.56 13.70
CA MET A 28 -2.64 -17.19 14.29
C MET A 28 -2.86 -17.87 15.64
N ASP A 29 -2.45 -19.14 15.79
CA ASP A 29 -2.60 -19.91 17.04
C ASP A 29 -1.69 -19.38 18.17
N GLU A 30 -0.62 -18.66 17.83
CA GLU A 30 0.24 -17.98 18.80
C GLU A 30 -0.39 -16.71 19.39
N LEU A 31 -1.47 -16.17 18.79
CA LEU A 31 -2.17 -14.97 19.23
C LEU A 31 -3.48 -15.30 19.94
N ALA A 32 -3.77 -14.61 21.05
CA ALA A 32 -5.12 -14.64 21.59
C ALA A 32 -6.09 -13.85 20.68
N PRO A 33 -7.38 -14.21 20.60
CA PRO A 33 -8.34 -13.53 19.72
C PRO A 33 -8.54 -12.02 19.92
N GLY A 34 -8.14 -11.50 21.10
CA GLY A 34 -8.17 -10.08 21.45
C GLY A 34 -6.84 -9.36 21.20
N ASP A 35 -5.80 -10.06 20.76
CA ASP A 35 -4.45 -9.52 20.56
C ASP A 35 -4.15 -9.08 19.13
N VAL A 36 -5.05 -9.36 18.18
CA VAL A 36 -4.93 -8.82 16.80
C VAL A 36 -5.05 -7.31 16.88
N PRO A 37 -4.02 -6.56 16.43
CA PRO A 37 -4.06 -5.11 16.40
C PRO A 37 -5.33 -4.61 15.71
N SER A 38 -6.03 -3.69 16.36
CA SER A 38 -7.20 -3.04 15.76
C SER A 38 -6.71 -1.83 14.97
N PRO A 39 -7.37 -1.48 13.85
CA PRO A 39 -7.11 -0.21 13.23
C PRO A 39 -7.56 0.95 14.17
N ALA A 40 -6.64 1.52 14.96
CA ALA A 40 -6.77 2.79 15.65
C ALA A 40 -6.67 4.00 14.68
N ILE A 41 -7.76 4.34 14.01
CA ILE A 41 -7.92 5.68 13.39
C ILE A 41 -8.50 6.64 14.46
N ALA A 42 -8.00 7.88 14.53
CA ALA A 42 -8.52 8.96 15.41
C ALA A 42 -10.03 9.28 15.19
N PRO A 43 -10.71 10.09 16.04
CA PRO A 43 -12.03 9.87 16.67
C PRO A 43 -13.29 9.83 15.77
N LEU A 44 -13.17 9.74 14.44
CA LEU A 44 -14.27 9.44 13.52
C LEU A 44 -14.70 7.95 13.56
N VAL A 45 -14.12 7.13 14.45
CA VAL A 45 -14.00 5.66 14.29
C VAL A 45 -14.53 4.80 15.45
N ASP A 46 -15.24 5.35 16.45
CA ASP A 46 -15.88 4.47 17.47
C ASP A 46 -16.77 3.38 16.83
N ARG A 47 -17.44 3.72 15.73
CA ARG A 47 -18.25 2.76 14.95
C ARG A 47 -17.39 1.78 14.15
N GLY A 48 -16.33 2.24 13.48
CA GLY A 48 -15.46 1.38 12.66
C GLY A 48 -14.68 0.37 13.49
N ALA A 49 -14.17 0.78 14.66
CA ALA A 49 -13.48 -0.13 15.58
C ALA A 49 -14.44 -1.15 16.22
N ALA A 50 -15.68 -0.75 16.51
CA ALA A 50 -16.71 -1.67 16.98
C ALA A 50 -17.10 -2.69 15.89
N GLU A 51 -17.37 -2.22 14.67
CA GLU A 51 -17.67 -3.07 13.52
C GLU A 51 -16.51 -4.03 13.21
N PHE A 52 -15.25 -3.59 13.32
CA PHE A 52 -14.08 -4.47 13.18
C PHE A 52 -14.05 -5.55 14.28
N LYS A 53 -14.29 -5.18 15.54
CA LYS A 53 -14.34 -6.13 16.68
C LYS A 53 -15.51 -7.12 16.60
N GLU A 54 -16.55 -6.80 15.84
CA GLU A 54 -17.66 -7.73 15.53
C GLU A 54 -17.31 -8.73 14.43
N ARG A 55 -16.30 -8.46 13.58
CA ARG A 55 -15.86 -9.40 12.55
C ARG A 55 -15.31 -10.69 13.19
N PRO A 56 -15.49 -11.87 12.57
CA PRO A 56 -14.86 -13.10 13.03
C PRO A 56 -13.35 -12.94 13.18
N PHE A 57 -12.76 -13.61 14.19
CA PHE A 57 -11.32 -13.53 14.47
C PHE A 57 -10.45 -13.79 13.23
N ARG A 58 -10.77 -14.81 12.42
CA ARG A 58 -10.07 -15.12 11.16
C ARG A 58 -10.08 -13.95 10.17
N VAL A 59 -11.20 -13.23 10.06
CA VAL A 59 -11.31 -12.06 9.18
C VAL A 59 -10.44 -10.92 9.68
N ARG A 60 -10.43 -10.67 11.00
CA ARG A 60 -9.53 -9.66 11.60
C ARG A 60 -8.06 -10.01 11.39
N TRP A 61 -7.71 -11.28 11.59
CA TRP A 61 -6.36 -11.80 11.39
C TRP A 61 -5.87 -11.62 9.95
N LEU A 62 -6.68 -12.00 8.97
CA LEU A 62 -6.32 -11.83 7.56
C LEU A 62 -6.28 -10.35 7.15
N SER A 63 -7.13 -9.50 7.71
CA SER A 63 -7.04 -8.04 7.53
C SER A 63 -5.67 -7.52 7.97
N PHE A 64 -5.23 -7.92 9.16
CA PHE A 64 -3.92 -7.55 9.70
C PHE A 64 -2.75 -8.05 8.83
N LEU A 65 -2.83 -9.30 8.34
CA LEU A 65 -1.83 -9.82 7.39
C LEU A 65 -1.86 -9.06 6.06
N GLY A 66 -3.03 -8.64 5.59
CA GLY A 66 -3.16 -7.83 4.40
C GLY A 66 -2.46 -6.47 4.52
N ASP A 67 -2.53 -5.83 5.69
CA ASP A 67 -1.79 -4.58 5.96
C ASP A 67 -0.27 -4.80 5.93
N ILE A 68 0.21 -5.93 6.51
CA ILE A 68 1.62 -6.30 6.45
C ILE A 68 2.07 -6.57 5.02
N LEU A 69 1.27 -7.33 4.25
CA LEU A 69 1.58 -7.61 2.86
C LEU A 69 1.57 -6.33 2.03
N TRP A 70 0.65 -5.42 2.29
CA TRP A 70 0.63 -4.13 1.63
C TRP A 70 1.90 -3.33 1.89
N ASP A 71 2.36 -3.28 3.14
CA ASP A 71 3.58 -2.57 3.51
C ASP A 71 4.84 -3.17 2.87
N VAL A 72 4.82 -4.45 2.49
CA VAL A 72 5.95 -5.13 1.82
C VAL A 72 5.85 -5.08 0.30
N PHE A 73 4.65 -5.25 -0.26
CA PHE A 73 4.40 -5.49 -1.69
C PHE A 73 3.65 -4.37 -2.42
N SER A 74 3.25 -3.29 -1.74
CA SER A 74 2.66 -2.11 -2.41
C SER A 74 3.67 -1.46 -3.36
N ASP A 75 3.17 -0.64 -4.28
CA ASP A 75 3.95 0.02 -5.32
C ASP A 75 5.01 1.03 -4.82
N ASN A 76 5.00 1.35 -3.53
CA ASN A 76 6.12 2.04 -2.88
C ASN A 76 7.36 1.16 -2.72
N ASN A 77 7.24 -0.17 -2.85
CA ASN A 77 8.32 -1.08 -2.53
C ASN A 77 8.51 -2.11 -3.64
N ASP A 78 9.75 -2.60 -3.77
CA ASP A 78 10.09 -3.63 -4.74
C ASP A 78 10.48 -4.89 -3.99
N VAL A 79 9.71 -5.97 -4.16
CA VAL A 79 10.24 -7.31 -3.90
C VAL A 79 10.96 -7.78 -5.15
N VAL A 80 12.24 -8.07 -5.01
CA VAL A 80 13.14 -8.43 -6.11
C VAL A 80 13.48 -9.91 -5.98
N GLY A 81 13.23 -10.69 -7.03
CA GLY A 81 13.56 -12.11 -7.04
C GLY A 81 15.05 -12.39 -7.23
N PRO A 82 15.46 -13.67 -7.12
CA PRO A 82 16.86 -14.08 -7.16
C PRO A 82 17.54 -13.80 -8.50
N SER A 83 16.79 -13.63 -9.59
CA SER A 83 17.33 -13.28 -10.91
C SER A 83 17.27 -11.77 -11.19
N GLY A 84 16.86 -10.96 -10.20
CA GLY A 84 16.70 -9.51 -10.31
C GLY A 84 15.36 -9.06 -10.88
N GLU A 85 14.43 -9.99 -11.14
CA GLU A 85 13.07 -9.67 -11.56
C GLU A 85 12.28 -8.97 -10.44
N ARG A 86 11.40 -8.03 -10.79
CA ARG A 86 10.53 -7.35 -9.82
C ARG A 86 9.19 -8.08 -9.76
N TYR A 87 8.72 -8.39 -8.55
CA TYR A 87 7.34 -8.77 -8.31
C TYR A 87 6.51 -7.50 -8.16
N ASP A 88 5.80 -7.13 -9.22
CA ASP A 88 4.98 -5.93 -9.29
C ASP A 88 3.49 -6.30 -9.19
N LEU A 89 2.81 -5.77 -8.17
CA LEU A 89 1.36 -5.97 -7.99
C LEU A 89 0.52 -4.87 -8.68
N GLY A 90 1.18 -4.00 -9.44
CA GLY A 90 0.59 -2.85 -10.13
C GLY A 90 0.53 -1.61 -9.24
N SER A 91 -0.31 -0.64 -9.63
CA SER A 91 -0.51 0.61 -8.86
C SER A 91 -0.97 0.36 -7.42
N PHE A 92 -0.93 1.37 -6.55
CA PHE A 92 -1.58 1.40 -5.24
C PHE A 92 -2.95 0.69 -5.23
N ARG A 93 -3.85 1.03 -6.16
CA ARG A 93 -5.17 0.37 -6.21
C ARG A 93 -5.09 -1.09 -6.65
N GLY A 94 -4.15 -1.39 -7.55
CA GLY A 94 -3.85 -2.74 -8.04
C GLY A 94 -3.34 -3.64 -6.92
N SER A 95 -2.30 -3.24 -6.19
CA SER A 95 -1.74 -4.04 -5.09
C SER A 95 -2.79 -4.34 -4.02
N GLY A 96 -3.65 -3.37 -3.72
CA GLY A 96 -4.67 -3.50 -2.67
C GLY A 96 -5.79 -4.44 -3.11
N GLY A 97 -6.18 -4.34 -4.39
CA GLY A 97 -7.11 -5.29 -5.00
C GLY A 97 -6.54 -6.71 -5.06
N PHE A 98 -5.28 -6.85 -5.46
CA PHE A 98 -4.60 -8.13 -5.56
C PHE A 98 -4.50 -8.84 -4.21
N ILE A 99 -4.11 -8.11 -3.16
CA ILE A 99 -4.06 -8.63 -1.78
C ILE A 99 -5.47 -9.01 -1.30
N ALA A 100 -6.48 -8.16 -1.56
CA ALA A 100 -7.87 -8.46 -1.19
C ALA A 100 -8.39 -9.73 -1.85
N ASP A 101 -8.17 -9.89 -3.15
CA ASP A 101 -8.57 -11.09 -3.89
C ASP A 101 -7.87 -12.33 -3.32
N HIS A 102 -6.55 -12.25 -3.08
CA HIS A 102 -5.76 -13.34 -2.51
C HIS A 102 -6.23 -13.79 -1.11
N LEU A 103 -6.61 -12.85 -0.25
CA LEU A 103 -7.12 -13.14 1.09
C LEU A 103 -8.57 -13.62 1.06
N ASN A 104 -9.38 -13.14 0.13
CA ASN A 104 -10.74 -13.63 -0.09
C ASN A 104 -10.72 -15.09 -0.58
N ASP A 105 -9.80 -15.45 -1.49
CA ASP A 105 -9.61 -16.83 -1.96
C ASP A 105 -9.26 -17.75 -0.77
N ARG A 106 -8.33 -17.33 0.10
CA ARG A 106 -7.98 -18.04 1.34
C ARG A 106 -9.16 -18.27 2.29
N LEU A 107 -10.10 -17.33 2.36
CA LEU A 107 -11.31 -17.48 3.16
C LEU A 107 -12.31 -18.44 2.52
N ALA A 108 -12.40 -18.44 1.19
CA ALA A 108 -13.32 -19.28 0.44
C ALA A 108 -12.95 -20.77 0.53
N ASP A 109 -11.65 -21.09 0.55
CA ASP A 109 -11.15 -22.47 0.64
C ASP A 109 -11.48 -23.16 1.98
N GLU A 110 -11.93 -22.42 3.00
CA GLU A 110 -12.12 -22.90 4.37
C GLU A 110 -13.59 -23.04 4.80
N GLY A 111 -14.56 -22.65 3.96
CA GLY A 111 -15.97 -22.53 4.36
C GLY A 111 -17.00 -23.03 3.33
N ASP A 112 -17.88 -23.90 3.81
CA ASP A 112 -19.04 -24.51 3.15
C ASP A 112 -20.17 -23.49 2.85
N GLY A 113 -19.90 -22.54 1.94
CA GLY A 113 -20.87 -21.85 1.08
C GLY A 113 -22.04 -21.07 1.70
N HIS A 114 -22.25 -21.09 3.02
CA HIS A 114 -23.46 -20.61 3.69
C HIS A 114 -23.12 -19.75 4.92
N GLY A 115 -22.60 -18.55 4.68
CA GLY A 115 -22.46 -17.50 5.69
C GLY A 115 -23.40 -16.30 5.46
N PRO A 116 -23.54 -15.38 6.44
CA PRO A 116 -24.30 -14.14 6.30
C PRO A 116 -23.76 -13.21 5.19
N ARG A 117 -24.49 -12.17 4.78
CA ARG A 117 -24.24 -11.29 3.60
C ARG A 117 -22.82 -10.69 3.45
N TRP A 118 -21.98 -10.75 4.48
CA TRP A 118 -20.54 -10.43 4.45
C TRP A 118 -19.64 -11.56 3.88
N SER A 119 -20.21 -12.71 3.49
CA SER A 119 -19.51 -14.01 3.34
C SER A 119 -19.14 -14.46 1.93
N ARG A 120 -18.81 -13.55 1.01
CA ARG A 120 -18.19 -13.99 -0.27
C ARG A 120 -16.86 -13.31 -0.58
N SER A 121 -16.65 -12.10 -0.08
CA SER A 121 -15.43 -11.32 -0.30
C SER A 121 -15.44 -10.19 0.75
N PRO A 122 -15.01 -10.46 1.99
CA PRO A 122 -15.03 -9.45 3.06
C PRO A 122 -14.00 -8.34 2.85
N PHE A 123 -13.04 -8.50 1.95
CA PHE A 123 -12.04 -7.50 1.64
C PHE A 123 -12.24 -6.91 0.25
N GLY A 124 -12.12 -5.58 0.14
CA GLY A 124 -11.91 -4.86 -1.11
C GLY A 124 -10.60 -4.09 -1.09
N TYR A 125 -10.23 -3.49 -2.22
CA TYR A 125 -8.94 -2.76 -2.31
C TYR A 125 -8.81 -1.63 -1.27
N LEU A 126 -9.94 -0.99 -0.89
CA LEU A 126 -9.96 0.08 0.11
C LEU A 126 -9.59 -0.39 1.51
N ASP A 127 -9.77 -1.68 1.82
CA ASP A 127 -9.37 -2.24 3.11
C ASP A 127 -7.84 -2.20 3.28
N PHE A 128 -7.07 -2.23 2.19
CA PHE A 128 -5.60 -2.22 2.21
C PHE A 128 -4.96 -0.99 1.58
N TYR A 129 -5.70 -0.18 0.82
CA TYR A 129 -5.19 0.97 0.06
C TYR A 129 -4.43 2.01 0.91
N MET A 130 -4.67 2.06 2.22
CA MET A 130 -3.95 2.96 3.13
C MET A 130 -2.89 2.27 3.98
N GLY A 131 -2.73 0.95 3.85
CA GLY A 131 -1.83 0.15 4.67
C GLY A 131 -1.91 0.48 6.16
N THR A 132 -0.75 0.46 6.81
CA THR A 132 -0.64 0.83 8.23
C THR A 132 -0.65 2.35 8.49
N LEU A 133 -0.50 3.19 7.45
CA LEU A 133 -0.33 4.66 7.53
C LEU A 133 -1.51 5.43 8.12
N GLY A 134 -2.73 4.89 8.04
CA GLY A 134 -3.91 5.48 8.66
C GLY A 134 -4.52 4.63 9.75
N LEU A 135 -4.14 3.35 9.82
CA LEU A 135 -4.91 2.36 10.55
C LEU A 135 -4.38 2.16 11.96
N PHE A 136 -3.11 2.32 12.27
CA PHE A 136 -2.64 2.10 13.63
C PHE A 136 -2.05 3.38 14.18
N GLY A 137 -2.76 4.00 15.12
CA GLY A 137 -2.18 5.07 15.94
C GLY A 137 -0.80 4.66 16.46
N ASP A 138 0.05 5.67 16.67
CA ASP A 138 1.51 5.62 16.87
C ASP A 138 2.06 4.62 17.93
N GLY A 139 1.24 3.77 18.56
CA GLY A 139 1.65 2.81 19.58
C GLY A 139 0.95 1.44 19.60
N GLU A 140 0.09 1.05 18.65
CA GLU A 140 -0.54 -0.30 18.67
C GLU A 140 0.17 -1.36 17.80
N LEU A 141 0.87 -0.95 16.74
CA LEU A 141 1.67 -1.87 15.92
C LEU A 141 3.11 -2.07 16.40
N ASP A 142 3.63 -1.21 17.28
CA ASP A 142 5.08 -1.00 17.45
C ASP A 142 5.87 -2.26 17.84
N GLU A 143 5.36 -3.10 18.74
CA GLU A 143 6.03 -4.34 19.15
C GLU A 143 5.29 -5.59 18.66
N ARG A 144 3.97 -5.52 18.49
CA ARG A 144 3.13 -6.68 18.11
C ARG A 144 3.19 -7.00 16.62
N GLY A 145 3.40 -5.99 15.77
CA GLY A 145 3.51 -6.18 14.32
C GLY A 145 4.88 -6.72 13.88
N SER A 146 5.95 -6.36 14.60
CA SER A 146 7.33 -6.67 14.23
C SER A 146 7.60 -8.16 13.96
N PRO A 147 7.15 -9.11 14.79
CA PRO A 147 7.41 -10.54 14.55
C PRO A 147 6.83 -11.06 13.24
N PHE A 148 5.72 -10.49 12.77
CA PHE A 148 5.08 -10.93 11.52
C PHE A 148 5.77 -10.36 10.29
N TYR A 149 6.27 -9.12 10.34
CA TYR A 149 7.18 -8.62 9.30
C TYR A 149 8.45 -9.48 9.21
N VAL A 150 9.04 -9.85 10.35
CA VAL A 150 10.22 -10.73 10.40
C VAL A 150 9.91 -12.04 9.69
N ARG A 151 8.79 -12.70 10.01
CA ARG A 151 8.39 -13.96 9.35
C ARG A 151 8.21 -13.79 7.84
N VAL A 152 7.55 -12.73 7.38
CA VAL A 152 7.42 -12.45 5.94
C VAL A 152 8.79 -12.29 5.28
N PHE A 153 9.70 -11.52 5.88
CA PHE A 153 11.04 -11.33 5.34
C PHE A 153 11.89 -12.61 5.39
N GLU A 154 11.73 -13.46 6.40
CA GLU A 154 12.37 -14.77 6.46
C GLU A 154 11.95 -15.64 5.27
N ARG A 155 10.65 -15.67 4.95
CA ARG A 155 10.12 -16.37 3.76
C ARG A 155 10.68 -15.81 2.46
N LEU A 156 10.72 -14.48 2.33
CA LEU A 156 11.31 -13.85 1.16
C LEU A 156 12.80 -14.23 1.01
N ARG A 157 13.55 -14.23 2.12
CA ARG A 157 14.97 -14.60 2.13
C ARG A 157 15.17 -16.08 1.77
N GLU A 158 14.31 -16.97 2.23
CA GLU A 158 14.32 -18.41 1.88
C GLU A 158 14.15 -18.63 0.37
N ARG A 159 13.39 -17.76 -0.32
CA ARG A 159 13.25 -17.74 -1.79
C ARG A 159 14.40 -17.05 -2.52
N GLY A 160 15.38 -16.51 -1.80
CA GLY A 160 16.45 -15.68 -2.39
C GLY A 160 15.93 -14.34 -2.94
N CYS A 161 14.81 -13.85 -2.43
CA CYS A 161 14.33 -12.52 -2.75
C CYS A 161 15.08 -11.46 -1.93
N ASP A 162 15.03 -10.23 -2.41
CA ASP A 162 15.53 -9.01 -1.80
C ASP A 162 14.41 -7.96 -1.78
N TRP A 163 14.59 -6.85 -1.07
CA TRP A 163 13.58 -5.82 -0.89
C TRP A 163 14.14 -4.41 -0.99
N ARG A 164 13.47 -3.57 -1.76
CA ARG A 164 13.77 -2.14 -1.89
C ARG A 164 12.64 -1.32 -1.31
N TYR A 165 13.00 -0.27 -0.59
CA TYR A 165 12.07 0.55 0.15
C TYR A 165 12.01 1.97 -0.43
N ALA A 166 10.83 2.42 -0.85
CA ALA A 166 10.59 3.84 -1.11
C ALA A 166 9.79 4.44 0.06
N PRO A 167 10.34 5.45 0.75
CA PRO A 167 9.56 6.21 1.71
C PRO A 167 8.35 6.87 1.03
N PRO A 168 7.18 6.87 1.68
CA PRO A 168 5.99 7.51 1.12
C PRO A 168 6.26 8.98 0.74
N ALA A 169 5.90 9.35 -0.48
CA ALA A 169 6.03 10.71 -0.99
C ALA A 169 4.65 11.26 -1.38
N ILE A 170 4.37 12.51 -0.98
CA ILE A 170 3.16 13.21 -1.40
C ILE A 170 3.45 13.91 -2.73
N GLY A 171 2.68 13.58 -3.76
CA GLY A 171 2.77 14.17 -5.10
C GLY A 171 1.61 15.13 -5.40
N LEU A 172 1.82 16.00 -6.39
CA LEU A 172 0.79 16.87 -6.96
C LEU A 172 0.19 16.20 -8.20
N VAL A 173 -1.12 15.95 -8.20
CA VAL A 173 -1.84 15.44 -9.38
C VAL A 173 -2.54 16.60 -10.08
N ARG A 174 -2.24 16.75 -11.38
CA ARG A 174 -2.88 17.70 -12.29
C ARG A 174 -4.02 17.01 -13.04
N PHE A 175 -5.20 17.63 -13.06
CA PHE A 175 -6.40 17.11 -13.73
C PHE A 175 -6.78 17.90 -14.98
N ASP A 176 -5.99 18.92 -15.30
CA ASP A 176 -6.13 19.79 -16.45
C ASP A 176 -5.73 19.05 -17.74
N GLN A 177 -6.74 18.67 -18.53
CA GLN A 177 -6.56 18.33 -19.94
C GLN A 177 -6.59 19.63 -20.76
N PRO A 178 -5.71 19.82 -21.75
CA PRO A 178 -5.88 20.93 -22.68
C PRO A 178 -7.17 20.69 -23.46
N GLY A 179 -8.19 21.49 -23.20
CA GLY A 179 -9.36 21.56 -24.05
C GLY A 179 -8.93 22.12 -25.41
N GLU A 180 -9.06 21.31 -26.47
CA GLU A 180 -9.00 21.80 -27.85
C GLU A 180 -10.27 22.60 -28.14
N GLU A 181 -10.37 23.82 -27.61
CA GLU A 181 -11.28 24.81 -28.18
C GLU A 181 -10.59 25.42 -29.40
N ALA A 182 -11.09 25.07 -30.58
CA ALA A 182 -10.65 25.68 -31.83
C ALA A 182 -10.99 27.19 -31.78
N ASP A 183 -9.98 28.02 -31.59
CA ASP A 183 -10.11 29.48 -31.61
C ASP A 183 -10.64 29.94 -32.98
N ASP A 184 -11.87 30.45 -33.02
CA ASP A 184 -12.41 31.18 -34.17
C ASP A 184 -11.64 32.50 -34.29
N PRO A 185 -10.86 32.72 -35.37
CA PRO A 185 -10.03 33.92 -35.54
C PRO A 185 -10.84 35.22 -35.53
N ALA A 186 -12.15 35.16 -35.83
CA ALA A 186 -13.04 36.31 -35.81
C ALA A 186 -13.45 36.76 -34.40
N ARG A 187 -13.16 35.97 -33.36
CA ARG A 187 -13.49 36.25 -31.95
C ARG A 187 -12.25 36.53 -31.08
N TYR A 188 -11.07 36.63 -31.68
CA TYR A 188 -9.83 36.89 -30.98
C TYR A 188 -9.81 38.32 -30.40
N ASP A 189 -9.79 38.42 -29.06
CA ASP A 189 -9.54 39.66 -28.33
C ASP A 189 -8.12 39.60 -27.72
N PRO A 190 -7.18 40.43 -28.20
CA PRO A 190 -5.81 40.48 -27.67
C PRO A 190 -5.73 40.75 -26.16
N ASN A 191 -6.64 41.57 -25.61
CA ASN A 191 -6.62 41.90 -24.18
C ASN A 191 -7.08 40.69 -23.35
N ALA A 192 -8.09 39.97 -23.82
CA ALA A 192 -8.55 38.73 -23.19
C ALA A 192 -7.47 37.64 -23.26
N ALA A 193 -6.76 37.52 -24.39
CA ALA A 193 -5.67 36.58 -24.54
C ALA A 193 -4.48 36.89 -23.62
N LEU A 194 -4.12 38.17 -23.46
CA LEU A 194 -3.07 38.59 -22.53
C LEU A 194 -3.47 38.38 -21.06
N ALA A 195 -4.73 38.65 -20.70
CA ALA A 195 -5.24 38.38 -19.36
C ALA A 195 -5.24 36.88 -19.05
N ALA A 196 -5.73 36.05 -19.97
CA ALA A 196 -5.70 34.59 -19.83
C ALA A 196 -4.26 34.04 -19.74
N GLN A 197 -3.30 34.65 -20.46
CA GLN A 197 -1.89 34.29 -20.33
C GLN A 197 -1.34 34.66 -18.95
N ALA A 198 -1.63 35.87 -18.45
CA ALA A 198 -1.20 36.29 -17.12
C ALA A 198 -1.77 35.38 -16.01
N GLU A 199 -3.04 35.00 -16.10
CA GLU A 199 -3.67 34.06 -15.15
C GLU A 199 -3.02 32.67 -15.18
N ARG A 200 -2.67 32.17 -16.37
CA ARG A 200 -1.92 30.90 -16.52
C ARG A 200 -0.54 31.00 -15.92
N ASP A 201 0.19 32.08 -16.18
CA ASP A 201 1.54 32.29 -15.64
C ASP A 201 1.50 32.37 -14.10
N GLU A 202 0.52 33.06 -13.51
CA GLU A 202 0.30 33.12 -12.06
C GLU A 202 -0.08 31.75 -11.47
N GLU A 203 -0.91 30.97 -12.17
CA GLU A 203 -1.25 29.61 -11.76
C GLU A 203 -0.04 28.68 -11.82
N GLU A 204 0.76 28.74 -12.88
CA GLU A 204 2.00 27.97 -12.99
C GLU A 204 3.01 28.34 -11.89
N GLU A 205 3.16 29.63 -11.56
CA GLU A 205 4.04 30.06 -10.47
C GLU A 205 3.58 29.50 -9.12
N ARG A 206 2.27 29.59 -8.83
CA ARG A 206 1.67 29.07 -7.59
C ARG A 206 1.79 27.54 -7.49
N LEU A 207 1.55 26.82 -8.59
CA LEU A 207 1.74 25.37 -8.64
C LEU A 207 3.22 25.01 -8.46
N GLY A 208 4.13 25.78 -9.05
CA GLY A 208 5.57 25.61 -8.89
C GLY A 208 6.06 25.89 -7.46
N GLU A 209 5.45 26.85 -6.76
CA GLU A 209 5.69 27.06 -5.33
C GLU A 209 5.18 25.88 -4.50
N PHE A 210 3.95 25.44 -4.74
CA PHE A 210 3.37 24.31 -4.01
C PHE A 210 4.16 23.00 -4.22
N ALA A 211 4.60 22.73 -5.44
CA ALA A 211 5.45 21.59 -5.76
C ALA A 211 6.80 21.65 -4.99
N ARG A 212 7.40 22.83 -4.85
CA ARG A 212 8.62 23.02 -4.04
C ARG A 212 8.36 22.75 -2.56
N GLN A 213 7.24 23.23 -2.03
CA GLN A 213 6.84 22.97 -0.64
C GLN A 213 6.64 21.47 -0.38
N LEU A 214 5.99 20.75 -1.30
CA LEU A 214 5.83 19.30 -1.23
C LEU A 214 7.17 18.56 -1.28
N ALA A 215 8.08 18.98 -2.17
CA ALA A 215 9.42 18.39 -2.25
C ALA A 215 10.21 18.58 -0.94
N GLU A 216 10.12 19.75 -0.31
CA GLU A 216 10.75 20.01 0.99
C GLU A 216 10.12 19.15 2.11
N ALA A 217 8.79 19.01 2.12
CA ALA A 217 8.09 18.16 3.08
C ALA A 217 8.49 16.68 2.92
N ASN A 218 8.55 16.18 1.68
CA ASN A 218 9.00 14.83 1.38
C ASN A 218 10.47 14.61 1.82
N ALA A 219 11.36 15.59 1.60
CA ALA A 219 12.74 15.50 2.06
C ALA A 219 12.84 15.39 3.60
N LYS A 220 12.05 16.19 4.34
CA LYS A 220 11.97 16.10 5.81
C LYS A 220 11.40 14.76 6.28
N ALA A 221 10.38 14.23 5.60
CA ALA A 221 9.82 12.93 5.90
C ALA A 221 10.86 11.81 5.69
N PHE A 222 11.65 11.89 4.61
CA PHE A 222 12.76 10.98 4.35
C PHE A 222 13.82 11.04 5.46
N GLU A 223 14.23 12.23 5.88
CA GLU A 223 15.19 12.40 6.99
C GLU A 223 14.66 11.81 8.30
N ARG A 224 13.37 11.98 8.59
CA ARG A 224 12.73 11.38 9.76
C ARG A 224 12.74 9.85 9.67
N ALA A 225 12.35 9.29 8.53
CA ALA A 225 12.35 7.85 8.31
C ALA A 225 13.76 7.23 8.40
N ALA A 226 14.82 7.99 8.07
CA ALA A 226 16.20 7.55 8.26
C ALA A 226 16.63 7.50 9.74
N ARG A 227 16.07 8.39 10.60
CA ARG A 227 16.36 8.42 12.03
C ARG A 227 15.51 7.42 12.82
N GLU A 228 14.24 7.31 12.47
CA GLU A 228 13.24 6.45 13.08
C GLU A 228 12.63 5.56 11.98
N PRO A 229 13.33 4.48 11.58
CA PRO A 229 12.87 3.62 10.51
C PRO A 229 11.54 2.93 10.87
N PRO A 230 10.61 2.82 9.91
CA PRO A 230 9.37 2.05 10.08
C PRO A 230 9.64 0.60 10.51
N LEU A 231 8.63 -0.05 11.10
CA LEU A 231 8.75 -1.43 11.57
C LEU A 231 9.15 -2.39 10.45
N VAL A 232 8.55 -2.25 9.27
CA VAL A 232 8.89 -3.05 8.09
C VAL A 232 10.38 -2.94 7.74
N VAL A 233 10.98 -1.74 7.82
CA VAL A 233 12.42 -1.51 7.57
C VAL A 233 13.28 -2.11 8.68
N ARG A 234 12.84 -2.01 9.94
CA ARG A 234 13.52 -2.62 11.09
C ARG A 234 13.54 -4.14 10.99
N ALA A 235 12.40 -4.74 10.64
CA ALA A 235 12.26 -6.19 10.44
C ALA A 235 13.11 -6.70 9.27
N TYR A 236 13.17 -5.95 8.16
CA TYR A 236 14.10 -6.25 7.07
C TYR A 236 15.54 -6.31 7.58
N ARG A 237 15.98 -5.29 8.33
CA ARG A 237 17.33 -5.24 8.88
C ARG A 237 17.62 -6.40 9.84
N GLU A 238 16.64 -6.82 10.62
CA GLU A 238 16.77 -7.98 11.50
C GLU A 238 17.03 -9.28 10.72
N VAL A 239 16.32 -9.48 9.60
CA VAL A 239 16.42 -10.69 8.79
C VAL A 239 17.65 -10.69 7.87
N TYR A 240 17.95 -9.57 7.21
CA TYR A 240 19.02 -9.48 6.21
C TYR A 240 20.34 -8.98 6.79
N GLY A 241 20.34 -8.39 7.98
CA GLY A 241 21.53 -7.86 8.64
C GLY A 241 22.01 -6.49 8.09
N GLU A 242 21.33 -5.96 7.07
CA GLU A 242 21.66 -4.69 6.42
C GLU A 242 20.41 -3.83 6.20
N TRP A 243 20.62 -2.57 5.82
CA TRP A 243 19.50 -1.67 5.50
C TRP A 243 19.02 -1.94 4.07
N PRO A 244 17.71 -1.81 3.79
CA PRO A 244 17.21 -2.00 2.43
C PRO A 244 17.76 -0.90 1.52
N VAL A 245 17.81 -1.20 0.23
CA VAL A 245 18.14 -0.20 -0.78
C VAL A 245 16.98 0.80 -0.85
N TYR A 246 17.28 2.08 -0.61
CA TYR A 246 16.30 3.16 -0.75
C TYR A 246 16.13 3.54 -2.21
N VAL A 247 14.90 3.50 -2.71
CA VAL A 247 14.56 3.93 -4.06
C VAL A 247 13.70 5.19 -4.04
N ARG A 248 13.78 5.99 -5.11
CA ARG A 248 12.90 7.13 -5.37
C ARG A 248 12.19 6.87 -6.67
N HIS A 249 10.86 6.78 -6.63
CA HIS A 249 10.01 6.72 -7.81
C HIS A 249 9.77 8.12 -8.39
#